data_AF-A0A8X6KMR7-F1
#
_entry.id   AF-A0A8X6KMR7-F1
#
_cell.length_a   1.000
_cell.length_b   1.000
_cell.length_c   1.000
_cell.angle_alpha   90.00
_cell.angle_beta   90.00
_cell.angle_gamma   90.00
#
_symmetry.space_group_name_H-M   'P 1'
#
loop_
_entity.id
_entity.type
_entity.pdbx_description
1 polymer ?
#
loop_
_entity_poly.entity_id
_entity_poly.type
_entity_poly.pdbx_seq_one_letter_code
_entity_poly.pdbx_strand_id
1 'polypeptide(L)'
;MEKALSQAKFITAIITSRDALLLFTFCLHQSQIQLNCLCVNINMPPKSVPFKLAARKFKYRCHDLVKNEVHKLHTDFWKQSEDSQGNFLFGFNKHSPHKATRRQRTTDVPALSRRQISVTYCLPSTNGHIQVCAKTFRDTLGVSQKRTYTVIEKKKIDVYFTNRRGKNPRSHSHKTKYTDEDIEFIKGHISSFLSDKSHYSRPKSS
;
A
#
# COMPACT_ATOMS: atom_id res chain seq x y z
N MET A 1 -25.72 44.23 35.87
CA MET A 1 -25.00 43.61 34.74
C MET A 1 -23.78 42.87 35.30
N GLU A 2 -24.07 41.88 36.12
CA GLU A 2 -23.14 40.92 36.70
C GLU A 2 -23.30 39.64 35.89
N LYS A 3 -22.28 39.25 35.11
CA LYS A 3 -22.03 37.89 34.54
C LYS A 3 -21.00 37.93 33.39
N ALA A 4 -19.91 38.68 33.55
CA ALA A 4 -18.81 38.67 32.56
C ALA A 4 -17.40 38.68 33.19
N LEU A 5 -17.26 38.31 34.47
CA LEU A 5 -16.00 38.34 35.23
C LEU A 5 -15.66 37.00 35.91
N SER A 6 -16.20 35.88 35.37
CA SER A 6 -16.17 34.56 36.02
C SER A 6 -15.44 33.45 35.24
N GLN A 7 -14.63 33.75 34.22
CA GLN A 7 -13.88 32.71 33.48
C GLN A 7 -12.39 33.02 33.22
N ALA A 8 -11.85 34.12 33.75
CA ALA A 8 -10.44 34.50 33.53
C ALA A 8 -9.53 34.30 34.76
N LYS A 9 -9.93 33.47 35.74
CA LYS A 9 -9.18 33.26 37.00
C LYS A 9 -8.81 31.80 37.31
N PHE A 10 -8.83 30.90 36.32
CA PHE A 10 -8.57 29.46 36.58
C PHE A 10 -7.36 28.83 35.85
N ILE A 11 -6.58 29.58 35.06
CA ILE A 11 -5.39 29.01 34.37
C ILE A 11 -4.14 29.89 34.55
N THR A 12 -4.09 30.65 35.64
CA THR A 12 -2.89 31.40 36.05
C THR A 12 -2.56 31.11 37.52
N ALA A 13 -2.43 29.82 37.82
CA ALA A 13 -1.77 29.30 39.02
C ALA A 13 -1.27 27.88 38.68
N ILE A 14 -0.11 27.48 39.18
CA ILE A 14 0.62 26.23 38.90
C ILE A 14 1.55 26.29 37.66
N ILE A 15 2.36 27.35 37.54
CA ILE A 15 3.72 27.22 37.01
C ILE A 15 4.62 28.10 37.88
N THR A 16 5.03 27.58 39.03
CA THR A 16 6.19 28.07 39.79
C THR A 16 6.56 27.01 40.83
N SER A 17 7.53 26.16 40.50
CA SER A 17 8.73 25.93 41.31
C SER A 17 9.58 24.81 40.71
N ARG A 18 10.89 25.08 40.62
CA ARG A 18 12.02 24.16 40.88
C ARG A 18 11.86 22.76 40.26
N ASP A 19 12.50 22.42 39.14
CA ASP A 19 13.92 22.06 39.15
C ASP A 19 14.51 22.16 37.73
N ALA A 20 15.28 23.21 37.52
CA ALA A 20 16.34 23.23 36.53
C ALA A 20 17.65 22.92 37.25
N LEU A 21 18.53 22.17 36.58
CA LEU A 21 19.91 21.84 36.94
C LEU A 21 20.05 20.64 37.87
N LEU A 22 20.15 19.44 37.28
CA LEU A 22 21.24 18.49 37.52
C LEU A 22 21.22 17.44 36.39
N LEU A 23 22.41 17.03 35.95
CA LEU A 23 22.70 15.96 34.97
C LEU A 23 22.89 16.35 33.50
N PHE A 24 23.65 17.43 33.30
CA PHE A 24 24.72 17.41 32.29
C PHE A 24 26.01 16.99 33.00
N THR A 25 26.36 15.70 33.00
CA THR A 25 27.73 15.19 33.28
C THR A 25 27.83 13.66 33.19
N PHE A 26 28.71 13.19 32.31
CA PHE A 26 29.42 11.89 32.26
C PHE A 26 28.65 10.63 31.79
N CYS A 27 28.85 10.16 30.55
CA CYS A 27 30.00 9.44 29.95
C CYS A 27 29.98 7.91 30.14
N LEU A 28 29.82 7.21 29.00
CA LEU A 28 30.53 5.99 28.56
C LEU A 28 30.70 4.82 29.55
N HIS A 29 30.06 3.66 29.26
CA HIS A 29 30.75 2.44 28.80
C HIS A 29 29.75 1.31 28.46
N GLN A 30 30.10 0.53 27.42
CA GLN A 30 29.81 -0.89 27.11
C GLN A 30 28.68 -1.62 27.90
N SER A 31 27.85 -2.52 27.34
CA SER A 31 27.99 -3.37 26.16
C SER A 31 26.79 -4.32 26.05
N GLN A 32 26.44 -4.67 24.81
CA GLN A 32 25.87 -5.97 24.36
C GLN A 32 24.47 -6.36 24.88
N ILE A 33 23.52 -6.47 23.95
CA ILE A 33 22.90 -7.76 23.57
C ILE A 33 22.23 -7.54 22.20
N GLN A 34 22.81 -8.20 21.19
CA GLN A 34 22.16 -8.46 19.93
C GLN A 34 21.07 -9.52 20.13
N LEU A 35 19.97 -9.42 19.37
CA LEU A 35 19.30 -10.58 18.77
C LEU A 35 18.34 -10.10 17.66
N ASN A 36 18.83 -10.23 16.43
CA ASN A 36 18.11 -10.68 15.24
C ASN A 36 16.71 -10.11 14.98
N CYS A 37 16.68 -8.99 14.26
CA CYS A 37 15.62 -8.75 13.28
C CYS A 37 16.31 -8.60 11.92
N LEU A 38 16.26 -9.68 11.14
CA LEU A 38 16.74 -9.73 9.77
C LEU A 38 16.15 -8.56 8.98
N CYS A 39 17.07 -7.74 8.50
CA CYS A 39 16.85 -6.52 7.78
C CYS A 39 16.08 -6.79 6.49
N VAL A 40 14.85 -6.26 6.36
CA VAL A 40 14.34 -5.94 5.03
C VAL A 40 15.09 -4.69 4.58
N ASN A 41 16.24 -4.93 3.95
CA ASN A 41 17.03 -3.92 3.29
C ASN A 41 16.25 -3.44 2.06
N ILE A 42 15.42 -2.40 2.20
CA ILE A 42 14.76 -1.72 1.09
C ILE A 42 15.70 -0.65 0.52
N ASN A 43 16.95 -1.01 0.21
CA ASN A 43 17.71 -0.28 -0.80
C ASN A 43 17.35 -0.85 -2.17
N MET A 44 16.09 -0.64 -2.56
CA MET A 44 15.70 -0.86 -3.95
C MET A 44 16.23 0.34 -4.73
N PRO A 45 17.18 0.18 -5.67
CA PRO A 45 17.64 1.31 -6.47
C PRO A 45 16.43 1.95 -7.15
N PRO A 46 16.40 3.29 -7.31
CA PRO A 46 15.34 3.94 -8.07
C PRO A 46 15.32 3.26 -9.43
N LYS A 47 14.21 2.56 -9.74
CA LYS A 47 14.02 1.94 -11.05
C LYS A 47 14.07 3.07 -12.05
N SER A 48 15.22 3.26 -12.68
CA SER A 48 15.41 4.27 -13.70
C SER A 48 14.40 3.97 -14.79
N VAL A 49 13.41 4.85 -14.99
CA VAL A 49 12.46 4.71 -16.09
C VAL A 49 13.25 4.69 -17.39
N PRO A 50 13.37 3.55 -18.10
CA PRO A 50 14.14 3.50 -19.32
C PRO A 50 13.30 4.14 -20.43
N PHE A 51 13.28 5.47 -20.46
CA PHE A 51 12.57 6.22 -21.48
C PHE A 51 13.41 6.28 -22.77
N LYS A 52 13.51 5.14 -23.46
CA LYS A 52 14.01 5.10 -24.83
C LYS A 52 12.82 5.21 -25.79
N LEU A 53 12.54 6.44 -26.23
CA LEU A 53 11.62 6.72 -27.35
C LEU A 53 12.27 6.25 -28.66
N ALA A 54 12.20 4.95 -28.95
CA ALA A 54 12.63 4.44 -30.25
C ALA A 54 11.57 4.78 -31.30
N ALA A 55 11.86 5.70 -32.21
CA ALA A 55 10.99 6.10 -33.32
C ALA A 55 10.58 4.89 -34.18
N ARG A 56 9.38 4.36 -33.97
CA ARG A 56 8.67 3.47 -34.89
C ARG A 56 7.40 4.17 -35.34
N LYS A 57 6.80 3.72 -36.45
CA LYS A 57 5.43 4.10 -36.85
C LYS A 57 4.46 3.66 -35.74
N PHE A 58 4.30 4.49 -34.72
CA PHE A 58 3.51 4.15 -33.56
C PHE A 58 2.04 4.40 -33.89
N LYS A 59 1.24 3.33 -33.92
CA LYS A 59 -0.21 3.40 -33.83
C LYS A 59 -0.70 4.16 -32.58
N TYR A 60 0.18 4.34 -31.59
CA TYR A 60 -0.11 4.90 -30.28
C TYR A 60 0.67 6.19 -30.06
N ARG A 61 0.14 7.06 -29.19
CA ARG A 61 0.71 8.37 -28.87
C ARG A 61 1.76 8.27 -27.75
N CYS A 62 2.66 7.28 -27.84
CA CYS A 62 3.72 7.09 -26.84
C CYS A 62 4.77 8.21 -26.84
N HIS A 63 4.95 8.88 -27.98
CA HIS A 63 5.92 9.95 -28.17
C HIS A 63 5.49 11.28 -27.55
N ASP A 64 4.20 11.47 -27.33
CA ASP A 64 3.63 12.68 -26.73
C ASP A 64 3.87 12.76 -25.21
N LEU A 65 4.52 11.75 -24.63
CA LEU A 65 4.81 11.72 -23.21
C LEU A 65 6.03 12.59 -22.87
N VAL A 66 5.78 13.67 -22.14
CA VAL A 66 6.84 14.55 -21.62
C VAL A 66 7.53 13.87 -20.43
N LYS A 67 8.86 13.83 -20.44
CA LYS A 67 9.67 13.12 -19.42
C LYS A 67 9.36 13.58 -17.98
N ASN A 68 9.17 14.89 -17.77
CA ASN A 68 8.86 15.45 -16.45
C ASN A 68 7.47 15.02 -15.96
N GLU A 69 6.48 14.98 -16.85
CA GLU A 69 5.13 14.49 -16.53
C GLU A 69 5.15 13.00 -16.17
N VAL A 70 5.89 12.20 -16.94
CA VAL A 70 6.09 10.76 -16.68
C VAL A 70 6.71 10.54 -15.30
N HIS A 71 7.73 11.33 -14.95
CA HIS A 71 8.39 11.21 -13.65
C HIS A 71 7.47 11.60 -12.49
N LYS A 72 6.73 12.70 -12.64
CA LYS A 72 5.72 13.13 -11.65
C LYS A 72 4.65 12.06 -11.48
N LEU A 73 4.13 11.54 -12.58
CA LEU A 73 3.10 10.49 -12.59
C LEU A 73 3.59 9.20 -11.92
N HIS A 74 4.82 8.76 -12.22
CA HIS A 74 5.41 7.62 -11.55
C HIS A 74 5.52 7.85 -10.04
N THR A 75 6.03 9.02 -9.65
CA THR A 75 6.21 9.39 -8.24
C THR A 75 4.88 9.44 -7.50
N ASP A 76 3.86 10.07 -8.09
CA ASP A 76 2.54 10.18 -7.49
C ASP A 76 1.82 8.82 -7.41
N PHE A 77 2.02 7.95 -8.40
CA PHE A 77 1.50 6.58 -8.37
C PHE A 77 2.08 5.77 -7.20
N TRP A 78 3.39 5.83 -6.97
CA TRP A 78 4.04 5.04 -5.92
C TRP A 78 3.86 5.61 -4.49
N LYS A 79 3.46 6.88 -4.37
CA LYS A 79 3.04 7.46 -3.08
C LYS A 79 1.69 6.91 -2.58
N GLN A 80 0.87 6.37 -3.47
CA GLN A 80 -0.47 5.86 -3.12
C GLN A 80 -0.41 4.48 -2.45
N SER A 81 -1.47 4.14 -1.70
CA SER A 81 -1.67 2.79 -1.16
C SER A 81 -1.85 1.74 -2.26
N GLU A 82 -1.64 0.45 -1.94
CA GLU A 82 -1.75 -0.64 -2.92
C GLU A 82 -3.14 -0.73 -3.58
N ASP A 83 -4.20 -0.46 -2.81
CA ASP A 83 -5.58 -0.43 -3.31
C ASP A 83 -5.80 0.75 -4.27
N SER A 84 -5.33 1.95 -3.92
CA SER A 84 -5.41 3.13 -4.79
C SER A 84 -4.60 2.96 -6.07
N GLN A 85 -3.40 2.38 -5.99
CA GLN A 85 -2.61 2.01 -7.18
C GLN A 85 -3.38 1.03 -8.07
N GLY A 86 -4.05 0.03 -7.48
CA GLY A 86 -4.88 -0.91 -8.21
C GLY A 86 -6.07 -0.23 -8.89
N ASN A 87 -6.74 0.71 -8.21
CA ASN A 87 -7.82 1.51 -8.77
C ASN A 87 -7.35 2.43 -9.91
N PHE A 88 -6.16 3.02 -9.79
CA PHE A 88 -5.53 3.78 -10.86
C PHE A 88 -5.34 2.89 -12.11
N LEU A 89 -4.72 1.71 -11.93
CA LEU A 89 -4.57 0.75 -13.03
C LEU A 89 -5.94 0.32 -13.59
N PHE A 90 -6.95 0.12 -12.75
CA PHE A 90 -8.31 -0.19 -13.18
C PHE A 90 -8.89 0.90 -14.08
N GLY A 91 -8.84 2.18 -13.68
CA GLY A 91 -9.42 3.28 -14.44
C GLY A 91 -8.77 3.47 -15.81
N PHE A 92 -7.44 3.36 -15.85
CA PHE A 92 -6.64 3.62 -17.05
C PHE A 92 -6.50 2.43 -18.02
N ASN A 93 -6.93 1.23 -17.60
CA ASN A 93 -7.11 0.07 -18.49
C ASN A 93 -8.55 0.00 -18.99
N LYS A 94 -8.82 0.48 -20.20
CA LYS A 94 -10.16 0.44 -20.78
C LYS A 94 -10.43 -0.90 -21.46
N HIS A 95 -11.46 -1.62 -21.02
CA HIS A 95 -11.93 -2.82 -21.69
C HIS A 95 -12.86 -2.45 -22.83
N SER A 96 -12.63 -3.07 -23.98
CA SER A 96 -13.52 -3.01 -25.14
C SER A 96 -13.85 -4.43 -25.57
N PRO A 97 -15.08 -4.73 -26.00
CA PRO A 97 -15.40 -6.03 -26.56
C PRO A 97 -14.48 -6.32 -27.74
N HIS A 98 -14.02 -7.56 -27.86
CA HIS A 98 -13.18 -7.96 -28.97
C HIS A 98 -13.99 -7.92 -30.27
N LYS A 99 -13.71 -6.95 -31.14
CA LYS A 99 -14.27 -6.90 -32.49
C LYS A 99 -13.50 -7.89 -33.36
N ALA A 100 -14.14 -8.98 -33.77
CA ALA A 100 -13.57 -9.90 -34.76
C ALA A 100 -13.24 -9.12 -36.04
N THR A 101 -12.00 -9.18 -36.49
CA THR A 101 -11.63 -8.62 -37.79
C THR A 101 -12.26 -9.43 -38.91
N ARG A 102 -12.72 -8.77 -39.99
CA ARG A 102 -13.40 -9.29 -41.19
C ARG A 102 -12.83 -10.59 -41.82
N ARG A 103 -11.61 -10.99 -41.46
CA ARG A 103 -10.96 -12.23 -41.93
C ARG A 103 -11.29 -13.48 -41.09
N GLN A 104 -11.98 -13.37 -39.96
CA GLN A 104 -12.50 -14.52 -39.21
C GLN A 104 -13.88 -14.89 -39.76
N ARG A 105 -13.91 -15.71 -40.83
CA ARG A 105 -15.12 -16.09 -41.58
C ARG A 105 -15.81 -17.38 -41.10
N THR A 106 -15.48 -17.90 -39.92
CA THR A 106 -15.95 -19.26 -39.53
C THR A 106 -16.48 -19.38 -38.10
N THR A 107 -16.61 -18.28 -37.36
CA THR A 107 -17.22 -18.32 -36.02
C THR A 107 -18.08 -17.08 -35.83
N ASP A 108 -19.30 -17.13 -36.34
CA ASP A 108 -20.31 -16.07 -36.20
C ASP A 108 -20.85 -15.94 -34.77
N VAL A 109 -20.34 -16.74 -33.82
CA VAL A 109 -20.67 -16.67 -32.40
C VAL A 109 -19.49 -16.07 -31.63
N PRO A 110 -19.55 -14.77 -31.26
CA PRO A 110 -18.51 -14.11 -30.48
C PRO A 110 -18.17 -14.84 -29.17
N ALA A 111 -19.16 -15.51 -28.55
CA ALA A 111 -18.99 -16.27 -27.31
C ALA A 111 -18.01 -17.46 -27.43
N LEU A 112 -17.77 -17.97 -28.65
CA LEU A 112 -16.82 -19.08 -28.87
C LEU A 112 -15.37 -18.62 -29.03
N SER A 113 -15.13 -17.30 -29.16
CA SER A 113 -13.78 -16.77 -29.24
C SER A 113 -13.03 -16.98 -27.91
N ARG A 114 -11.80 -17.51 -27.96
CA ARG A 114 -10.92 -17.52 -26.77
C ARG A 114 -10.61 -16.10 -26.28
N ARG A 115 -10.64 -15.10 -27.16
CA ARG A 115 -10.41 -13.70 -26.82
C ARG A 115 -11.72 -12.92 -26.85
N GLN A 116 -12.25 -12.64 -25.67
CA GLN A 116 -13.50 -11.91 -25.49
C GLN A 116 -13.30 -10.40 -25.36
N ILE A 117 -12.16 -9.98 -24.79
CA ILE A 117 -11.87 -8.57 -24.52
C ILE A 117 -10.60 -8.09 -25.22
N SER A 118 -10.60 -6.82 -25.57
CA SER A 118 -9.42 -6.06 -25.93
C SER A 118 -9.20 -4.94 -24.93
N VAL A 119 -7.95 -4.73 -24.53
CA VAL A 119 -7.57 -3.75 -23.52
C VAL A 119 -6.84 -2.58 -24.20
N THR A 120 -7.27 -1.37 -23.86
CA THR A 120 -6.65 -0.12 -24.25
C THR A 120 -6.01 0.53 -23.03
N TYR A 121 -4.74 0.88 -23.15
CA TYR A 121 -3.97 1.52 -22.09
C TYR A 121 -3.97 3.04 -22.31
N CYS A 122 -4.38 3.79 -21.30
CA CYS A 122 -4.35 5.25 -21.31
C CYS A 122 -3.46 5.77 -20.17
N LEU A 123 -2.84 6.92 -20.34
CA LEU A 123 -2.20 7.67 -19.26
C LEU A 123 -2.76 9.09 -19.21
N PRO A 124 -2.89 9.69 -18.02
CA PRO A 124 -3.18 11.11 -17.91
C PRO A 124 -1.95 11.93 -18.33
N SER A 125 -2.21 13.05 -19.00
CA SER A 125 -1.25 14.06 -19.44
C SER A 125 -1.92 15.43 -19.34
N THR A 126 -1.16 16.51 -19.50
CA THR A 126 -1.66 17.89 -19.43
C THR A 126 -2.85 18.14 -20.35
N ASN A 127 -2.86 17.54 -21.55
CA ASN A 127 -3.95 17.67 -22.52
C ASN A 127 -5.02 16.56 -22.41
N GLY A 128 -5.18 15.96 -21.22
CA GLY A 128 -6.18 14.93 -20.95
C GLY A 128 -5.61 13.51 -20.95
N HIS A 129 -6.16 12.61 -21.76
CA HIS A 129 -5.78 11.19 -21.76
C HIS A 129 -5.12 10.76 -23.07
N ILE A 130 -3.94 10.15 -22.96
CA ILE A 130 -3.16 9.69 -24.10
C ILE A 130 -3.19 8.16 -24.15
N GLN A 131 -3.55 7.61 -25.31
CA GLN A 131 -3.48 6.17 -25.53
C GLN A 131 -2.04 5.75 -25.83
N VAL A 132 -1.53 4.84 -25.02
CA VAL A 132 -0.15 4.34 -25.10
C VAL A 132 -0.13 2.84 -25.35
N CYS A 133 1.02 2.32 -25.77
CA CYS A 133 1.22 0.89 -25.90
C CYS A 133 1.38 0.24 -24.51
N ALA A 134 1.12 -1.07 -24.44
CA ALA A 134 1.20 -1.82 -23.18
C ALA A 134 2.60 -1.78 -22.54
N LYS A 135 3.65 -1.68 -23.36
CA LYS A 135 5.03 -1.57 -22.87
C LYS A 135 5.26 -0.23 -22.18
N THR A 136 4.99 0.88 -22.88
CA THR A 136 5.14 2.23 -22.33
C THR A 136 4.30 2.42 -21.07
N PHE A 137 3.07 1.92 -21.04
CA PHE A 137 2.23 1.99 -19.84
C PHE A 137 2.92 1.36 -18.60
N ARG A 138 3.50 0.16 -18.78
CA ARG A 138 4.20 -0.54 -17.70
C ARG A 138 5.51 0.11 -17.32
N ASP A 139 6.29 0.54 -18.32
CA ASP A 139 7.59 1.16 -18.11
C ASP A 139 7.44 2.52 -17.40
N THR A 140 6.44 3.31 -17.77
CA THR A 140 6.09 4.58 -17.12
C THR A 140 5.68 4.41 -15.67
N LEU A 141 4.90 3.37 -15.34
CA LEU A 141 4.43 3.11 -13.97
C LEU A 141 5.40 2.23 -13.16
N GLY A 142 6.42 1.63 -13.79
CA GLY A 142 7.33 0.68 -13.14
C GLY A 142 6.65 -0.61 -12.67
N VAL A 143 5.53 -1.01 -13.30
CA VAL A 143 4.72 -2.17 -12.90
C VAL A 143 5.05 -3.42 -13.72
N SER A 144 5.03 -4.58 -13.07
CA SER A 144 5.27 -5.85 -13.75
C SER A 144 4.10 -6.23 -14.66
N GLN A 145 4.40 -6.96 -15.72
CA GLN A 145 3.39 -7.48 -16.64
C GLN A 145 2.33 -8.35 -15.92
N LYS A 146 2.77 -9.17 -14.96
CA LYS A 146 1.88 -10.00 -14.14
C LYS A 146 0.87 -9.15 -13.36
N ARG A 147 1.31 -8.05 -12.72
CA ARG A 147 0.44 -7.15 -11.97
C ARG A 147 -0.63 -6.52 -12.87
N THR A 148 -0.24 -6.05 -14.05
CA THR A 148 -1.18 -5.49 -15.04
C THR A 148 -2.23 -6.53 -15.48
N TYR A 149 -1.81 -7.77 -15.78
CA TYR A 149 -2.75 -8.83 -16.16
C TYR A 149 -3.72 -9.20 -15.04
N THR A 150 -3.24 -9.32 -13.79
CA THR A 150 -4.12 -9.61 -12.66
C THR A 150 -5.19 -8.53 -12.49
N VAL A 151 -4.83 -7.26 -12.68
CA VAL A 151 -5.78 -6.14 -12.66
C VAL A 151 -6.80 -6.26 -13.79
N ILE A 152 -6.36 -6.54 -15.02
CA ILE A 152 -7.23 -6.74 -16.19
C ILE A 152 -8.21 -7.89 -15.97
N GLU A 153 -7.74 -9.03 -15.45
CA GLU A 153 -8.60 -10.18 -15.18
C GLU A 153 -9.66 -9.87 -14.12
N LYS A 154 -9.28 -9.21 -13.02
CA LYS A 154 -10.23 -8.79 -11.98
C LYS A 154 -11.28 -7.81 -12.52
N LYS A 155 -10.88 -6.91 -13.42
CA LYS A 155 -11.78 -5.91 -14.02
C LYS A 155 -12.86 -6.53 -14.92
N LYS A 156 -12.75 -7.81 -15.29
CA LYS A 156 -13.84 -8.52 -15.97
C LYS A 156 -15.06 -8.73 -15.07
N ILE A 157 -14.84 -8.79 -13.76
CA ILE A 157 -15.86 -9.16 -12.77
C ILE A 157 -16.24 -7.93 -11.94
N ASP A 158 -15.24 -7.21 -11.43
CA ASP A 158 -15.44 -6.11 -10.49
C ASP A 158 -15.35 -4.73 -11.16
N VAL A 159 -16.09 -3.76 -10.63
CA VAL A 159 -16.07 -2.35 -11.09
C VAL A 159 -14.85 -1.59 -10.52
N TYR A 160 -14.40 -1.96 -9.33
CA TYR A 160 -13.29 -1.34 -8.61
C TYR A 160 -12.28 -2.39 -8.13
N PHE A 161 -11.03 -1.99 -7.92
CA PHE A 161 -10.01 -2.87 -7.40
C PHE A 161 -10.15 -3.06 -5.90
N THR A 162 -10.18 -4.31 -5.46
CA THR A 162 -10.00 -4.67 -4.05
C THR A 162 -8.83 -5.64 -3.87
N ASN A 163 -7.92 -5.29 -2.96
CA ASN A 163 -6.94 -6.23 -2.47
C ASN A 163 -7.55 -7.12 -1.38
N ARG A 164 -7.88 -8.35 -1.76
CA ARG A 164 -8.36 -9.40 -0.85
C ARG A 164 -7.24 -10.31 -0.35
N ARG A 165 -5.97 -10.00 -0.62
CA ARG A 165 -4.83 -10.79 -0.14
C ARG A 165 -4.89 -10.84 1.39
N GLY A 166 -4.81 -12.05 1.94
CA GLY A 166 -4.88 -12.24 3.37
C GLY A 166 -6.21 -11.83 4.00
N LYS A 167 -7.30 -11.62 3.24
CA LYS A 167 -8.65 -11.29 3.76
C LYS A 167 -9.66 -12.34 3.31
N ASN A 168 -9.24 -13.61 3.31
CA ASN A 168 -10.14 -14.71 2.96
C ASN A 168 -10.87 -15.17 4.25
N PRO A 169 -12.20 -15.00 4.35
CA PRO A 169 -12.96 -15.46 5.52
C PRO A 169 -12.94 -16.99 5.67
N ARG A 170 -12.64 -17.72 4.57
CA ARG A 170 -12.43 -19.17 4.60
C ARG A 170 -10.99 -19.55 4.94
N SER A 171 -10.05 -18.62 5.00
CA SER A 171 -8.70 -18.95 5.46
C SER A 171 -8.69 -19.05 6.98
N HIS A 172 -8.06 -20.12 7.47
CA HIS A 172 -7.84 -20.32 8.90
C HIS A 172 -6.96 -19.23 9.56
N SER A 173 -6.40 -18.30 8.77
CA SER A 173 -5.61 -17.17 9.27
C SER A 173 -6.41 -16.19 10.14
N HIS A 174 -7.74 -16.11 9.98
CA HIS A 174 -8.61 -15.18 10.73
C HIS A 174 -9.50 -15.85 11.75
N LYS A 175 -9.45 -17.18 11.83
CA LYS A 175 -10.16 -17.89 12.88
C LYS A 175 -9.26 -17.83 14.10
N THR A 176 -9.62 -17.00 15.08
CA THR A 176 -9.00 -17.04 16.40
C THR A 176 -9.09 -18.48 16.88
N LYS A 177 -7.93 -19.13 17.12
CA LYS A 177 -7.88 -20.55 17.48
C LYS A 177 -8.63 -20.85 18.78
N TYR A 178 -8.72 -19.85 19.64
CA TYR A 178 -9.32 -19.88 20.97
C TYR A 178 -10.44 -18.86 21.02
N THR A 179 -11.56 -19.20 21.66
CA THR A 179 -12.61 -18.24 21.97
C THR A 179 -12.20 -17.37 23.17
N ASP A 180 -12.94 -16.30 23.44
CA ASP A 180 -12.66 -15.45 24.60
C ASP A 180 -12.84 -16.24 25.92
N GLU A 181 -13.80 -17.18 25.95
CA GLU A 181 -14.01 -18.10 27.07
C GLU A 181 -12.83 -19.06 27.27
N ASP A 182 -12.26 -19.60 26.19
CA ASP A 182 -11.05 -20.43 26.26
C ASP A 182 -9.87 -19.65 26.86
N ILE A 183 -9.73 -18.38 26.46
CA ILE A 183 -8.66 -17.50 26.94
C ILE A 183 -8.85 -17.22 28.44
N GLU A 184 -10.07 -16.96 28.89
CA GLU A 184 -10.38 -16.75 30.31
C GLU A 184 -10.16 -18.02 31.12
N PHE A 185 -10.56 -19.18 30.60
CA PHE A 185 -10.31 -20.47 31.24
C PHE A 185 -8.81 -20.73 31.39
N ILE A 186 -8.01 -20.49 30.36
CA ILE A 186 -6.55 -20.63 30.40
C ILE A 186 -5.95 -19.66 31.43
N LYS A 187 -6.38 -18.40 31.45
CA LYS A 187 -5.91 -17.40 32.44
C LYS A 187 -6.26 -17.82 33.87
N GLY A 188 -7.47 -18.34 34.08
CA GLY A 188 -7.92 -18.86 35.37
C GLY A 188 -7.10 -20.07 35.83
N HIS A 189 -6.85 -21.01 34.92
CA HIS A 189 -6.01 -22.18 35.19
C HIS A 189 -4.55 -21.78 35.49
N ILE A 190 -3.97 -20.83 34.76
CA ILE A 190 -2.61 -20.34 35.06
C ILE A 190 -2.57 -19.67 36.45
N SER A 191 -3.63 -18.95 36.81
CA SER A 191 -3.71 -18.22 38.08
C SER A 191 -3.99 -19.11 39.30
N SER A 192 -4.48 -20.34 39.10
CA SER A 192 -4.68 -21.28 40.20
C SER A 192 -3.38 -21.89 40.71
N PHE A 193 -2.32 -21.86 39.91
CA PHE A 193 -0.99 -22.23 40.38
C PHE A 193 -0.42 -21.12 41.27
N LEU A 194 0.12 -21.51 42.43
CA LEU A 194 0.82 -20.59 43.32
C LEU A 194 1.99 -19.96 42.57
N SER A 195 1.95 -18.64 42.42
CA SER A 195 3.03 -17.89 41.82
C SER A 195 4.02 -17.50 42.91
N ASP A 196 5.15 -18.21 42.97
CA ASP A 196 6.26 -17.77 43.80
C ASP A 196 6.88 -16.50 43.21
N LYS A 197 7.14 -15.53 44.08
CA LYS A 197 7.95 -14.36 43.71
C LYS A 197 9.35 -14.87 43.37
N SER A 198 9.69 -14.86 42.08
CA SER A 198 11.04 -15.21 41.66
C SER A 198 12.05 -14.31 42.40
N HIS A 199 13.02 -14.94 43.05
CA HIS A 199 14.11 -14.26 43.75
C HIS A 199 14.89 -13.29 42.84
N TYR A 200 14.83 -13.51 41.52
CA TYR A 200 15.47 -12.70 40.49
C TYR A 200 14.63 -11.52 39.97
N SER A 201 13.53 -11.18 40.64
CA SER A 201 12.77 -10.00 40.26
C SER A 201 13.53 -8.73 40.64
N ARG A 202 14.25 -8.15 39.68
CA ARG A 202 14.91 -6.85 39.83
C ARG A 202 13.85 -5.80 40.18
N PRO A 203 14.01 -5.01 41.27
CA PRO A 203 13.05 -3.97 41.59
C PRO A 203 12.95 -3.00 40.41
N LYS A 204 11.72 -2.67 40.02
CA LYS A 204 11.48 -1.63 39.01
C LYS A 204 12.07 -0.34 39.57
N SER A 205 13.10 0.18 38.91
CA SER A 205 13.68 1.48 39.22
C SER A 205 12.61 2.54 39.02
N SER A 206 12.32 3.28 40.09
CA SER A 206 11.47 4.47 40.15
C SER A 206 12.00 5.59 39.27
#